data_AF-A0A9P7FNH9-F1
#
_entry.id   AF-A0A9P7FNH9-F1
#
_cell.length_a   1.000
_cell.length_b   1.000
_cell.length_c   1.000
_cell.angle_alpha   90.00
_cell.angle_beta   90.00
_cell.angle_gamma   90.00
#
_symmetry.space_group_name_H-M   'P 1'
#
loop_
_entity.id
_entity.type
_entity.pdbx_description
1 polymer ?
#
loop_
_entity_poly.entity_id
_entity_poly.type
_entity_poly.pdbx_seq_one_letter_code
_entity_poly.pdbx_strand_id
1 'polypeptide(L)'
;MVHYVDSIEALRSLDGYNSESPERLHIDFAKEAYRASNKRDYTEQMVMWLQRQEAMWTRGAFCAWVKDQQGLIDGERNNSGSESLSEESESESGAVPIPTPTSSVPLYAIAKKAPFKNVTVQCLTA
;
A
#
# COMPACT_ATOMS: atom_id res chain seq x y z
N MET A 1 -0.14 -38.75 -15.12
CA MET A 1 -0.28 -37.46 -14.44
C MET A 1 0.47 -37.47 -13.09
N VAL A 2 1.71 -37.97 -13.07
CA VAL A 2 2.53 -38.13 -11.85
C VAL A 2 3.83 -37.32 -11.94
N HIS A 3 4.19 -36.87 -13.16
CA HIS A 3 5.47 -36.23 -13.46
C HIS A 3 5.60 -34.78 -13.01
N TYR A 4 4.54 -34.19 -12.45
CA TYR A 4 4.52 -32.79 -12.02
C TYR A 4 4.33 -32.62 -10.52
N VAL A 5 4.17 -33.71 -9.75
CA VAL A 5 3.86 -33.66 -8.32
C VAL A 5 5.02 -32.99 -7.57
N ASP A 6 6.24 -33.49 -7.76
CA ASP A 6 7.44 -32.91 -7.12
C ASP A 6 7.65 -31.45 -7.50
N SER A 7 7.34 -31.08 -8.75
CA SER A 7 7.47 -29.70 -9.24
C SER A 7 6.42 -28.77 -8.63
N ILE A 8 5.17 -29.22 -8.51
CA ILE A 8 4.07 -28.44 -7.91
C ILE A 8 4.31 -28.28 -6.39
N GLU A 9 4.82 -29.29 -5.71
CA GLU A 9 5.18 -29.21 -4.30
C GLU A 9 6.38 -28.28 -4.06
N ALA A 10 7.39 -28.33 -4.94
CA ALA A 10 8.58 -27.49 -4.85
C ALA A 10 8.31 -26.01 -5.19
N LEU A 11 7.54 -25.71 -6.24
CA LEU A 11 7.21 -24.33 -6.64
C LEU A 11 5.97 -23.76 -5.92
N ARG A 12 5.25 -24.60 -5.17
CA ARG A 12 3.95 -24.28 -4.56
C ARG A 12 2.90 -23.88 -5.61
N SER A 13 1.75 -23.40 -5.15
CA SER A 13 0.59 -23.08 -6.00
C SER A 13 0.98 -22.13 -7.14
N LEU A 14 0.51 -22.43 -8.35
CA LEU A 14 0.63 -21.55 -9.53
C LEU A 14 -0.31 -20.33 -9.43
N ASP A 15 -0.39 -19.72 -8.24
CA ASP A 15 -1.08 -18.45 -8.06
C ASP A 15 -0.30 -17.37 -8.84
N GLY A 16 -0.98 -16.71 -9.78
CA GLY A 16 -0.40 -15.67 -10.64
C GLY A 16 0.11 -16.11 -12.02
N TYR A 17 0.02 -17.39 -12.40
CA TYR A 17 0.40 -17.85 -13.75
C TYR A 17 -0.71 -17.71 -14.81
N ASN A 18 -1.85 -17.10 -14.45
CA ASN A 18 -2.93 -16.85 -15.41
C ASN A 18 -2.52 -15.76 -16.41
N SER A 19 -2.39 -16.11 -17.69
CA SER A 19 -2.12 -15.14 -18.75
C SER A 19 -3.35 -14.37 -19.19
N GLU A 20 -4.56 -14.84 -18.89
CA GLU A 20 -5.79 -14.16 -19.31
C GLU A 20 -5.91 -12.75 -18.73
N SER A 21 -5.50 -12.55 -17.47
CA SER A 21 -5.58 -11.25 -16.80
C SER A 21 -4.71 -10.18 -17.49
N PRO A 22 -3.39 -10.36 -17.69
CA PRO A 22 -2.57 -9.39 -18.39
C PRO A 22 -2.95 -9.26 -19.87
N GLU A 23 -3.41 -10.32 -20.54
CA GLU A 23 -3.88 -10.26 -21.93
C GLU A 23 -5.12 -9.36 -22.07
N ARG A 24 -6.14 -9.53 -21.22
CA ARG A 24 -7.34 -8.69 -21.21
C ARG A 24 -6.97 -7.23 -20.93
N LEU A 25 -6.10 -7.00 -19.95
CA LEU A 25 -5.63 -5.67 -19.59
C LEU A 25 -4.93 -4.97 -20.77
N HIS A 26 -4.04 -5.68 -21.47
CA HIS A 26 -3.38 -5.15 -22.66
C HIS A 26 -4.37 -4.81 -23.78
N ILE A 27 -5.41 -5.63 -23.99
CA ILE A 27 -6.45 -5.37 -25.00
C ILE A 27 -7.19 -4.06 -24.67
N ASP A 28 -7.64 -3.90 -23.43
CA ASP A 28 -8.43 -2.74 -23.02
C ASP A 28 -7.60 -1.46 -23.10
N PHE A 29 -6.40 -1.48 -22.54
CA PHE A 29 -5.48 -0.34 -22.60
C PHE A 29 -5.04 0.01 -24.01
N ALA A 30 -4.78 -0.98 -24.86
CA ALA A 30 -4.43 -0.69 -26.24
C ALA A 30 -5.61 -0.01 -26.97
N LYS A 31 -6.83 -0.51 -26.76
CA LYS A 31 -8.04 0.06 -27.39
C LYS A 31 -8.34 1.47 -26.91
N GLU A 32 -8.28 1.71 -25.60
CA GLU A 32 -8.55 3.01 -25.01
C GLU A 32 -7.50 4.05 -25.41
N ALA A 33 -6.22 3.68 -25.33
CA ALA A 33 -5.12 4.54 -25.73
C ALA A 33 -5.19 4.89 -27.23
N TYR A 34 -5.52 3.93 -28.08
CA TYR A 34 -5.70 4.16 -29.51
C TYR A 34 -6.89 5.07 -29.80
N ARG A 35 -7.99 4.92 -29.05
CA ARG A 35 -9.19 5.78 -29.20
C ARG A 35 -8.95 7.21 -28.71
N ALA A 36 -8.10 7.39 -27.71
CA ALA A 36 -7.70 8.70 -27.18
C ALA A 36 -6.63 9.41 -28.04
N SER A 37 -5.98 8.68 -28.94
CA SER A 37 -4.93 9.17 -29.85
C SER A 37 -5.50 9.75 -31.15
N ASN A 38 -4.70 10.56 -31.84
CA ASN A 38 -4.98 10.99 -33.21
C ASN A 38 -4.63 9.93 -34.28
N LYS A 39 -4.19 8.73 -33.86
CA LYS A 39 -3.84 7.56 -34.68
C LYS A 39 -2.63 7.73 -35.61
N ARG A 40 -1.85 8.80 -35.48
CA ARG A 40 -0.51 8.94 -36.07
C ARG A 40 0.53 8.59 -35.01
N ASP A 41 1.61 7.91 -35.40
CA ASP A 41 2.69 7.52 -34.48
C ASP A 41 2.14 6.92 -33.16
N TYR A 42 1.17 6.01 -33.33
CA TYR A 42 0.27 5.58 -32.26
C TYR A 42 1.01 4.94 -31.09
N THR A 43 2.13 4.26 -31.33
CA THR A 43 2.94 3.62 -30.28
C THR A 43 3.39 4.63 -29.22
N GLU A 44 4.00 5.75 -29.64
CA GLU A 44 4.48 6.77 -28.71
C GLU A 44 3.31 7.43 -27.96
N GLN A 45 2.23 7.73 -28.68
CA GLN A 45 1.04 8.33 -28.07
C GLN A 45 0.36 7.40 -27.07
N MET A 46 0.29 6.10 -27.36
CA MET A 46 -0.28 5.10 -26.47
C MET A 46 0.56 4.92 -25.21
N VAL A 47 1.90 4.89 -25.34
CA VAL A 47 2.81 4.86 -24.19
C VAL A 47 2.64 6.10 -23.32
N MET A 48 2.63 7.29 -23.93
CA MET A 48 2.41 8.52 -23.17
C MET A 48 1.02 8.58 -22.53
N TRP A 49 0.00 8.02 -23.18
CA TRP A 49 -1.34 7.93 -22.60
C TRP A 49 -1.34 7.05 -21.35
N LEU A 50 -0.69 5.89 -21.41
CA LEU A 50 -0.54 4.97 -20.27
C LEU A 50 0.19 5.63 -19.09
N GLN A 51 1.31 6.30 -19.37
CA GLN A 51 2.06 7.04 -18.34
C GLN A 51 1.19 8.10 -17.63
N ARG A 52 0.31 8.77 -18.37
CA ARG A 52 -0.63 9.73 -17.78
C ARG A 52 -1.69 9.05 -16.90
N GLN A 53 -2.25 7.92 -17.35
CA GLN A 53 -3.21 7.17 -16.53
C GLN A 53 -2.56 6.70 -15.22
N GLU A 54 -1.36 6.13 -15.29
CA GLU A 54 -0.62 5.68 -14.11
C GLU A 54 -0.32 6.83 -13.14
N ALA A 55 0.11 7.98 -13.66
CA ALA A 55 0.34 9.18 -12.85
C ALA A 55 -0.95 9.69 -12.17
N MET A 56 -2.08 9.67 -12.88
CA MET A 56 -3.38 10.08 -12.33
C MET A 56 -3.86 9.13 -11.24
N TRP A 57 -3.76 7.81 -11.45
CA TRP A 57 -4.14 6.82 -10.44
C TRP A 57 -3.26 6.90 -9.21
N THR A 58 -1.94 7.00 -9.40
CA THR A 58 -0.99 7.16 -8.30
C THR A 58 -1.28 8.42 -7.49
N ARG A 59 -1.54 9.55 -8.18
CA ARG A 59 -1.92 10.79 -7.53
C ARG A 59 -3.25 10.67 -6.79
N GLY A 60 -4.25 10.02 -7.39
CA GLY A 60 -5.55 9.79 -6.78
C GLY A 60 -5.45 8.95 -5.51
N ALA A 61 -4.70 7.85 -5.56
CA ALA A 61 -4.42 6.99 -4.41
C ALA A 61 -3.70 7.76 -3.29
N PHE A 62 -2.69 8.56 -3.63
CA PHE A 62 -2.00 9.41 -2.66
C PHE A 62 -2.96 10.41 -2.00
N CYS A 63 -3.78 11.12 -2.79
CA CYS A 63 -4.76 12.06 -2.25
C CYS A 63 -5.79 11.36 -1.34
N ALA A 64 -6.23 10.15 -1.68
CA ALA A 64 -7.13 9.36 -0.83
C ALA A 64 -6.46 8.98 0.49
N TRP A 65 -5.22 8.49 0.44
CA TRP A 65 -4.44 8.17 1.63
C TRP A 65 -4.23 9.37 2.55
N VAL A 66 -3.88 10.54 2.01
CA VAL A 66 -3.73 11.77 2.83
C VAL A 66 -5.03 12.16 3.53
N LYS A 67 -6.18 12.03 2.84
CA LYS A 67 -7.49 12.34 3.42
C LYS A 67 -7.85 11.37 4.55
N ASP A 68 -7.56 10.09 4.39
CA ASP A 68 -7.77 9.08 5.42
C ASP A 68 -6.95 9.39 6.68
N GLN A 69 -5.66 9.72 6.52
CA GLN A 69 -4.81 10.14 7.64
C GLN A 69 -5.31 11.40 8.34
N GLN A 70 -5.81 12.39 7.58
CA GLN A 70 -6.39 13.60 8.17
C GLN A 70 -7.68 13.29 8.93
N GLY A 71 -8.52 12.38 8.41
CA GLY A 71 -9.74 11.93 9.09
C GLY A 71 -9.45 11.18 10.40
N LEU A 72 -8.35 10.42 10.47
CA LEU A 72 -7.89 9.80 11.70
C LEU A 72 -7.45 10.85 12.74
N ILE A 73 -6.68 11.86 12.32
CA ILE A 73 -6.22 12.95 13.20
C ILE A 73 -7.39 13.80 13.71
N ASP A 74 -8.35 14.13 12.84
CA ASP A 74 -9.53 14.91 13.21
C ASP A 74 -10.51 14.10 14.08
N GLY A 75 -10.58 12.78 13.88
CA GLY A 75 -11.31 11.85 14.73
C GLY A 75 -10.75 11.74 16.15
N GLU A 76 -9.42 11.72 16.30
CA GLU A 76 -8.77 11.77 17.62
C GLU A 76 -9.01 13.12 18.34
N ARG A 77 -9.00 14.22 17.58
CA ARG A 77 -9.18 15.58 18.13
C ARG A 77 -10.60 15.87 18.64
N ASN A 78 -11.61 15.21 18.07
CA ASN A 78 -12.99 15.28 18.55
C ASN A 78 -13.26 14.35 19.74
N ASN A 79 -12.34 13.42 20.07
CA ASN A 79 -12.45 12.54 21.22
C ASN A 79 -11.76 13.10 22.49
N SER A 80 -10.92 14.14 22.36
CA SER A 80 -10.25 14.79 23.50
C SER A 80 -11.01 15.99 24.10
N GLY A 81 -12.34 16.04 23.91
CA GLY A 81 -13.19 17.20 24.25
C GLY A 81 -14.26 16.92 25.31
N SER A 82 -14.09 15.90 26.16
CA SER A 82 -14.99 15.65 27.29
C SER A 82 -14.20 15.19 28.52
N GLU A 83 -13.59 16.15 29.19
CA GLU A 83 -13.14 15.99 30.58
C GLU A 83 -13.64 17.19 31.39
N SER A 84 -14.84 17.02 31.95
CA SER A 84 -15.38 17.83 33.04
C SER A 84 -15.60 16.91 34.23
N LEU A 85 -14.85 17.19 35.29
CA LEU A 85 -14.90 16.62 36.64
C LEU A 85 -16.34 16.59 37.19
N SER A 86 -16.74 15.49 37.86
CA SER A 86 -16.83 15.45 39.34
C SER A 86 -17.56 14.21 39.89
N GLU A 87 -17.03 13.76 41.03
CA GLU A 87 -17.65 13.03 42.16
C GLU A 87 -17.53 11.51 42.25
N GLU A 88 -17.13 11.11 43.46
CA GLU A 88 -16.64 9.83 43.90
C GLU A 88 -17.76 8.81 44.10
N SER A 89 -17.47 7.53 43.82
CA SER A 89 -18.08 6.43 44.55
C SER A 89 -17.15 5.22 44.52
N GLU A 90 -16.75 4.77 45.70
CA GLU A 90 -15.99 3.56 45.91
C GLU A 90 -16.80 2.32 45.52
N SER A 91 -16.18 1.41 44.76
CA SER A 91 -16.48 -0.02 44.84
C SER A 91 -15.30 -0.84 44.32
N GLU A 92 -14.62 -1.51 45.24
CA GLU A 92 -13.67 -2.57 44.91
C GLU A 92 -14.38 -3.72 44.20
N SER A 93 -13.83 -4.20 43.08
CA SER A 93 -13.22 -5.54 43.00
C SER A 93 -12.89 -5.93 41.55
N GLY A 94 -11.59 -6.15 41.30
CA GLY A 94 -11.09 -7.21 40.43
C GLY A 94 -11.24 -7.09 38.91
N ALA A 95 -10.33 -6.36 38.26
CA ALA A 95 -9.89 -6.71 36.89
C ALA A 95 -8.49 -6.13 36.58
N VAL A 96 -7.66 -6.97 35.97
CA VAL A 96 -6.24 -6.79 35.64
C VAL A 96 -6.00 -5.52 34.78
N PRO A 97 -4.95 -4.70 35.03
CA PRO A 97 -4.65 -3.56 34.18
C PRO A 97 -4.27 -4.01 32.77
N ILE A 98 -5.13 -3.69 31.79
CA ILE A 98 -4.79 -3.78 30.36
C ILE A 98 -3.84 -2.61 30.06
N PRO A 99 -2.63 -2.84 29.52
CA PRO A 99 -1.78 -1.75 29.09
C PRO A 99 -2.47 -0.98 27.96
N THR A 100 -2.79 0.27 28.23
CA THR A 100 -3.30 1.22 27.24
C THR A 100 -2.24 1.42 26.15
N PRO A 101 -2.60 1.36 24.85
CA PRO A 101 -1.67 1.71 23.80
C PRO A 101 -1.46 3.22 23.86
N THR A 102 -0.37 3.65 24.49
CA THR A 102 0.16 5.01 24.34
C THR A 102 0.26 5.31 22.85
N SER A 103 -0.58 6.23 22.35
CA SER A 103 -0.55 6.76 20.99
C SER A 103 0.73 7.58 20.80
N SER A 104 1.83 6.86 20.65
CA SER A 104 3.06 7.40 20.08
C SER A 104 3.00 7.02 18.61
N VAL A 105 2.56 7.96 17.77
CA VAL A 105 2.81 7.89 16.32
C VAL A 105 4.27 7.45 16.12
N PRO A 106 4.54 6.31 15.45
CA PRO A 106 5.91 5.87 15.27
C PRO A 106 6.61 6.89 14.38
N LEU A 107 7.45 7.72 14.99
CA LEU A 107 8.40 8.59 14.31
C LEU A 107 9.42 7.70 13.61
N TYR A 108 9.07 7.26 12.39
CA TYR A 108 10.00 6.51 11.58
C TYR A 108 11.07 7.47 11.04
N ALA A 109 12.32 7.26 11.44
CA ALA A 109 13.45 7.98 10.91
C ALA A 109 13.96 7.26 9.65
N ILE A 110 13.59 7.74 8.46
CA ILE A 110 14.19 7.25 7.21
C ILE A 110 15.64 7.75 7.14
N ALA A 111 16.58 6.82 7.02
CA ALA A 111 17.99 7.15 6.84
C ALA A 111 18.19 7.92 5.53
N LYS A 112 18.59 9.20 5.63
CA LYS A 112 18.92 10.03 4.45
C LYS A 112 20.24 9.62 3.78
N LYS A 113 21.00 8.71 4.39
CA LYS A 113 22.28 8.20 3.90
C LYS A 113 22.29 6.69 4.09
N ALA A 114 22.71 5.96 3.07
CA ALA A 114 22.90 4.53 3.18
C ALA A 114 23.92 4.23 4.30
N PRO A 115 23.64 3.28 5.21
CA PRO A 115 24.53 2.94 6.31
C PRO A 115 25.89 2.40 5.81
N PHE A 116 25.90 1.79 4.62
CA PHE A 116 27.10 1.30 3.96
C PHE A 116 27.23 1.92 2.57
N LYS A 117 28.43 2.39 2.25
CA LYS A 117 28.79 2.92 0.91
C LYS A 117 29.74 1.94 0.26
N ASN A 118 29.57 1.67 -1.03
CA ASN A 118 30.42 0.78 -1.84
C ASN A 118 30.48 -0.67 -1.32
N VAL A 119 29.38 -1.19 -0.78
CA VAL A 119 29.28 -2.58 -0.32
C VAL A 119 28.38 -3.36 -1.27
N THR A 120 28.86 -4.49 -1.77
CA THR A 120 28.09 -5.40 -2.63
C THR A 120 27.01 -6.10 -1.81
N VAL A 121 25.85 -6.35 -2.41
CA VAL A 121 24.65 -6.94 -1.76
C VAL A 121 24.96 -8.22 -0.97
N GLN A 122 25.91 -9.05 -1.44
CA GLN A 122 26.34 -10.28 -0.77
C GLN A 122 26.92 -10.07 0.65
N CYS A 123 27.53 -8.92 0.92
CA CYS A 123 28.06 -8.59 2.25
C CYS A 123 26.98 -8.10 3.24
N LEU A 124 25.78 -7.77 2.75
CA LEU A 124 24.67 -7.32 3.61
C LEU A 124 23.83 -8.49 4.14
N THR A 125 24.04 -9.70 3.60
CA THR A 125 23.25 -10.89 3.86
C THR A 125 24.01 -12.00 4.62
N ALA A 126 25.19 -11.68 5.15
CA ALA A 126 26.03 -12.61 5.92
C ALA A 126 25.80 -12.47 7.43
#